data_AF-R9JYB1-F1
#
_entry.id   AF-R9JYB1-F1
#
_cell.length_a   1.000
_cell.length_b   1.000
_cell.length_c   1.000
_cell.angle_alpha   90.00
_cell.angle_beta   90.00
_cell.angle_gamma   90.00
#
_symmetry.space_group_name_H-M   'P 1'
#
loop_
_entity.id
_entity.type
_entity.pdbx_description
1 polymer ?
#
loop_
_entity_poly.entity_id
_entity_poly.type
_entity_poly.pdbx_seq_one_letter_code
_entity_poly.pdbx_strand_id
1 'polypeptide(L)'
;MEEAINIITSYMESATTDEYDEIAKTIRHDLVLTDRSKNIKKYLQYIPNTSDICRACEGSYPAQAVLVSLNTGDSYSLDLFERGIEPENYQGSTQLTFGYDEISQSSIHISKSPGENQGSAEIEHGNSIVSIHRMKSLFCDHCIEAMLEAVQDKPMTEIVILDTENALFYPVECGMELQIGDYKLKTDYQDTGYEISISPVTITK
;
A
#
# COMPACT_ATOMS: atom_id res chain seq x y z
N MET A 1 -3.32 7.25 35.11
CA MET A 1 -3.02 6.09 34.25
C MET A 1 -4.08 5.02 34.44
N GLU A 2 -4.37 4.60 35.68
CA GLU A 2 -5.51 3.70 35.98
C GLU A 2 -6.87 4.24 35.54
N GLU A 3 -7.17 5.52 35.73
CA GLU A 3 -8.44 6.10 35.25
C GLU A 3 -8.60 6.01 33.73
N ALA A 4 -7.54 6.31 32.96
CA ALA A 4 -7.58 6.22 31.50
C ALA A 4 -7.76 4.76 31.06
N ILE A 5 -7.07 3.81 31.72
CA ILE A 5 -7.21 2.38 31.47
C ILE A 5 -8.64 1.92 31.79
N ASN A 6 -9.18 2.28 32.96
CA ASN A 6 -10.54 1.89 33.35
C ASN A 6 -11.60 2.47 32.42
N ILE A 7 -11.41 3.69 31.91
CA ILE A 7 -12.29 4.30 30.91
C ILE A 7 -12.22 3.50 29.60
N ILE A 8 -11.02 3.20 29.10
CA ILE A 8 -10.82 2.39 27.89
C ILE A 8 -11.46 1.00 28.07
N THR A 9 -11.18 0.31 29.18
CA THR A 9 -11.73 -1.02 29.49
C THR A 9 -13.25 -1.00 29.58
N SER A 10 -13.85 0.04 30.19
CA SER A 10 -15.31 0.15 30.28
C SER A 10 -15.97 0.31 28.89
N TYR A 11 -15.37 1.14 28.02
CA TYR A 11 -15.82 1.25 26.63
C TYR A 11 -15.66 -0.08 25.89
N MET A 12 -14.52 -0.75 26.05
CA MET A 12 -14.25 -2.05 25.43
C MET A 12 -15.24 -3.15 25.89
N GLU A 13 -15.53 -3.24 27.18
CA GLU A 13 -16.45 -4.27 27.71
C GLU A 13 -17.92 -4.04 27.31
N SER A 14 -18.28 -2.79 26.99
CA SER A 14 -19.66 -2.40 26.70
C SER A 14 -20.04 -2.37 25.21
N ALA A 15 -19.05 -2.36 24.31
CA ALA A 15 -19.26 -2.16 22.88
C ALA A 15 -19.49 -3.47 22.11
N THR A 16 -20.42 -3.43 21.15
CA THR A 16 -20.58 -4.47 20.12
C THR A 16 -19.47 -4.35 19.06
N THR A 17 -19.20 -5.41 18.29
CA THR A 17 -18.11 -5.44 17.28
C THR A 17 -18.19 -4.28 16.27
N ASP A 18 -19.39 -3.83 15.92
CA ASP A 18 -19.61 -2.71 15.01
C ASP A 18 -19.29 -1.35 15.66
N GLU A 19 -19.54 -1.21 16.95
CA GLU A 19 -19.21 0.01 17.73
C GLU A 19 -17.70 0.13 17.98
N TYR A 20 -16.98 -0.99 18.05
CA TYR A 20 -15.52 -1.02 18.07
C TYR A 20 -14.91 -0.43 16.80
N ASP A 21 -15.45 -0.78 15.62
CA ASP A 21 -14.93 -0.29 14.35
C ASP A 21 -15.17 1.22 14.19
N GLU A 22 -16.31 1.73 14.66
CA GLU A 22 -16.60 3.17 14.69
C GLU A 22 -15.72 3.92 15.71
N ILE A 23 -15.54 3.39 16.93
CA ILE A 23 -14.63 3.99 17.93
C ILE A 23 -13.18 3.96 17.42
N ALA A 24 -12.74 2.86 16.81
CA ALA A 24 -11.41 2.76 16.20
C ALA A 24 -11.26 3.67 14.98
N LYS A 25 -12.34 3.95 14.24
CA LYS A 25 -12.36 4.93 13.14
C LYS A 25 -12.26 6.35 13.67
N THR A 26 -12.97 6.70 14.74
CA THR A 26 -12.81 7.99 15.43
C THR A 26 -11.42 8.14 16.02
N ILE A 27 -10.88 7.11 16.68
CA ILE A 27 -9.50 7.10 17.17
C ILE A 27 -8.51 7.23 16.01
N ARG A 28 -8.71 6.60 14.85
CA ARG A 28 -7.85 6.81 13.67
C ARG A 28 -7.91 8.24 13.13
N HIS A 29 -9.08 8.88 13.20
CA HIS A 29 -9.27 10.26 12.79
C HIS A 29 -8.58 11.23 13.77
N ASP A 30 -8.64 10.94 15.07
CA ASP A 30 -8.18 11.84 16.14
C ASP A 30 -6.72 11.56 16.59
N LEU A 31 -6.28 10.30 16.52
CA LEU A 31 -4.90 9.82 16.71
C LEU A 31 -4.29 9.46 15.35
N VAL A 32 -4.25 10.44 14.45
CA VAL A 32 -3.27 10.39 13.36
C VAL A 32 -1.89 10.46 14.02
N LEU A 33 -1.22 9.32 14.12
CA LEU A 33 0.19 9.24 14.48
C LEU A 33 0.99 9.90 13.34
N THR A 34 1.05 11.23 13.36
CA THR A 34 1.85 12.10 12.49
C THR A 34 3.35 12.00 12.81
N ASP A 35 3.74 11.06 13.66
CA ASP A 35 5.11 10.94 14.13
C ASP A 35 5.98 10.28 13.06
N ARG A 36 6.54 11.14 12.20
CA ARG A 36 7.57 10.86 11.19
C ARG A 36 8.84 10.16 11.73
N SER A 37 8.89 9.62 12.94
CA SER A 37 10.15 9.29 13.60
C SER A 37 10.19 7.96 14.39
N LYS A 38 10.88 6.99 13.77
CA LYS A 38 11.78 6.01 14.40
C LYS A 38 11.26 4.83 15.23
N ASN A 39 9.96 4.65 15.50
CA ASN A 39 9.58 3.43 16.21
C ASN A 39 8.12 2.96 16.08
N ILE A 40 7.47 3.15 14.93
CA ILE A 40 6.11 2.67 14.72
C ILE A 40 6.00 1.14 14.90
N LYS A 41 7.07 0.40 14.59
CA LYS A 41 7.20 -1.05 14.84
C LYS A 41 6.90 -1.46 16.28
N LYS A 42 7.22 -0.62 17.28
CA LYS A 42 6.98 -0.96 18.70
C LYS A 42 5.49 -1.18 19.02
N TYR A 43 4.60 -0.63 18.20
CA TYR A 43 3.16 -0.77 18.36
C TYR A 43 2.61 -2.08 17.79
N LEU A 44 3.36 -2.79 16.93
CA LEU A 44 2.92 -4.05 16.32
C LEU A 44 2.59 -5.11 17.36
N GLN A 45 3.34 -5.19 18.46
CA GLN A 45 3.08 -6.17 19.52
C GLN A 45 1.81 -5.90 20.36
N TYR A 46 1.32 -4.66 20.34
CA TYR A 46 0.18 -4.24 21.18
C TYR A 46 -1.15 -4.27 20.43
N ILE A 47 -1.11 -4.31 19.10
CA ILE A 47 -2.30 -4.37 18.25
C ILE A 47 -2.45 -5.82 17.78
N PRO A 48 -3.50 -6.54 18.20
CA PRO A 48 -3.76 -7.89 17.71
C PRO A 48 -3.89 -7.92 16.19
N ASN A 49 -3.33 -8.95 15.56
CA ASN A 49 -3.54 -9.18 14.14
C ASN A 49 -4.89 -9.88 13.95
N THR A 50 -5.73 -9.33 13.08
CA THR A 50 -7.07 -9.86 12.76
C THR A 50 -7.18 -10.31 11.31
N SER A 51 -6.07 -10.32 10.56
CA SER A 51 -6.00 -10.86 9.22
C SER A 51 -6.07 -12.38 9.26
N ASP A 52 -7.16 -12.94 8.73
CA ASP A 52 -7.30 -14.40 8.58
C ASP A 52 -6.34 -14.95 7.50
N ILE A 53 -6.16 -14.20 6.41
CA ILE A 53 -5.30 -14.51 5.27
C ILE A 53 -4.48 -13.28 4.93
N CYS A 54 -3.15 -13.42 4.89
CA CYS A 54 -2.27 -12.31 4.55
C CYS A 54 -2.26 -12.06 3.04
N ARG A 55 -2.65 -10.85 2.63
CA ARG A 55 -2.71 -10.48 1.22
C ARG A 55 -1.38 -10.53 0.48
N ALA A 56 -0.27 -10.27 1.18
CA ALA A 56 1.05 -10.21 0.56
C ALA A 56 1.71 -11.58 0.41
N CYS A 57 1.50 -12.50 1.35
CA CYS A 57 2.26 -13.75 1.40
C CYS A 57 1.46 -14.99 0.89
N GLU A 58 0.13 -14.92 0.71
CA GLU A 58 -0.68 -16.03 0.18
C GLU A 58 -1.14 -15.86 -1.28
N GLY A 59 -0.44 -15.05 -2.07
CA GLY A 59 -0.77 -14.87 -3.50
C GLY A 59 -2.18 -14.32 -3.73
N SER A 60 -2.70 -13.54 -2.79
CA SER A 60 -4.07 -12.99 -2.86
C SER A 60 -4.23 -11.98 -4.00
N TYR A 61 -3.12 -11.48 -4.55
CA TYR A 61 -3.11 -10.56 -5.66
C TYR A 61 -2.99 -11.29 -6.99
N PRO A 62 -3.89 -11.01 -7.96
CA PRO A 62 -3.75 -11.55 -9.31
C PRO A 62 -2.63 -10.86 -10.11
N ALA A 63 -2.06 -9.76 -9.62
CA ALA A 63 -0.98 -9.01 -10.28
C ALA A 63 0.40 -9.40 -9.74
N GLN A 64 1.46 -9.23 -10.54
CA GLN A 64 2.86 -9.43 -10.18
C GLN A 64 3.42 -8.26 -9.37
N ALA A 65 3.12 -7.03 -9.79
CA ALA A 65 3.52 -5.81 -9.13
C ALA A 65 2.31 -5.02 -8.63
N VAL A 66 2.33 -4.61 -7.36
CA VAL A 66 1.20 -3.93 -6.71
C VAL A 66 1.69 -2.75 -5.88
N LEU A 67 1.07 -1.57 -6.04
CA LEU A 67 1.21 -0.49 -5.06
C LEU A 67 0.30 -0.76 -3.87
N VAL A 68 0.82 -0.66 -2.65
CA VAL A 68 0.05 -0.83 -1.42
C VAL A 68 0.13 0.45 -0.59
N SER A 69 -1.04 1.01 -0.25
CA SER A 69 -1.16 2.10 0.72
C SER A 69 -1.08 1.54 2.13
N LEU A 70 -0.12 2.01 2.93
CA LEU A 70 0.07 1.61 4.31
C LEU A 70 -0.92 2.30 5.27
N ASN A 71 -1.63 3.34 4.83
CA ASN A 71 -2.71 3.94 5.61
C ASN A 71 -4.03 3.20 5.43
N THR A 72 -4.44 2.96 4.18
CA THR A 72 -5.76 2.40 3.86
C THR A 72 -5.74 0.89 3.65
N GLY A 73 -4.56 0.34 3.33
CA GLY A 73 -4.41 -1.05 2.89
C GLY A 73 -4.91 -1.31 1.47
N ASP A 74 -5.27 -0.25 0.74
CA ASP A 74 -5.67 -0.35 -0.65
C ASP A 74 -4.49 -0.75 -1.52
N SER A 75 -4.81 -1.47 -2.57
CA SER A 75 -3.83 -2.10 -3.45
C SER A 75 -4.17 -1.84 -4.90
N TYR A 76 -3.18 -1.43 -5.67
CA TYR A 76 -3.35 -1.03 -7.06
C TYR A 76 -2.39 -1.84 -7.93
N SER A 77 -2.93 -2.60 -8.88
CA SER A 77 -2.12 -3.38 -9.82
C SER A 77 -1.28 -2.46 -10.70
N LEU A 78 0.00 -2.77 -10.86
CA LEU A 78 0.90 -2.15 -11.83
C LEU A 78 1.06 -2.97 -13.11
N ASP A 79 0.58 -4.22 -13.14
CA ASP A 79 0.67 -5.06 -14.33
C ASP A 79 -0.04 -4.40 -15.52
N LEU A 80 0.61 -4.41 -16.69
CA LEU A 80 0.00 -3.91 -17.94
C LEU A 80 -1.09 -4.86 -18.45
N PHE A 81 -0.95 -6.16 -18.18
CA PHE A 81 -1.88 -7.18 -18.64
C PHE A 81 -2.48 -7.87 -17.42
N GLU A 82 -3.81 -7.90 -17.32
CA GLU A 82 -4.44 -8.66 -16.24
C GLU A 82 -4.21 -10.16 -16.47
N ARG A 83 -3.77 -10.87 -15.41
CA ARG A 83 -3.61 -12.32 -15.49
C ARG A 83 -4.91 -12.98 -15.91
N GLY A 84 -4.84 -13.77 -16.99
CA GLY A 84 -5.99 -14.48 -17.56
C GLY A 84 -6.65 -13.77 -18.75
N ILE A 85 -6.19 -12.56 -19.12
CA ILE A 85 -6.62 -11.88 -20.34
C ILE A 85 -5.46 -11.87 -21.35
N GLU A 86 -5.72 -12.37 -22.55
CA GLU A 86 -4.70 -12.34 -23.61
C GLU A 86 -4.39 -10.90 -24.05
N PRO A 87 -3.10 -10.53 -24.23
CA PRO A 87 -2.69 -9.18 -24.66
C PRO A 87 -3.40 -8.66 -25.91
N GLU A 88 -3.78 -9.56 -26.82
CA GLU A 88 -4.49 -9.26 -28.07
C GLU A 88 -5.87 -8.63 -27.83
N ASN A 89 -6.49 -8.88 -26.68
CA ASN A 89 -7.79 -8.33 -26.30
C ASN A 89 -7.72 -6.87 -25.82
N TYR A 90 -6.51 -6.30 -25.64
CA TYR A 90 -6.30 -4.93 -25.17
C TYR A 90 -6.08 -3.91 -26.30
N GLN A 91 -6.28 -4.29 -27.56
CA GLN A 91 -6.05 -3.38 -28.69
C GLN A 91 -6.90 -2.10 -28.57
N GLY A 92 -6.23 -0.98 -28.29
CA GLY A 92 -6.82 0.36 -28.27
C GLY A 92 -7.49 0.79 -26.97
N SER A 93 -7.41 0.01 -25.88
CA SER A 93 -7.97 0.40 -24.58
C SER A 93 -6.92 1.07 -23.69
N THR A 94 -7.22 2.28 -23.21
CA THR A 94 -6.54 2.88 -22.07
C THR A 94 -7.33 2.56 -20.80
N GLN A 95 -6.67 1.99 -19.81
CA GLN A 95 -7.24 1.75 -18.48
C GLN A 95 -6.80 2.85 -17.53
N LEU A 96 -7.74 3.40 -16.77
CA LEU A 96 -7.47 4.41 -15.75
C LEU A 96 -7.93 3.90 -14.38
N THR A 97 -7.08 4.02 -13.36
CA THR A 97 -7.41 3.71 -11.96
C THR A 97 -7.06 4.91 -11.11
N PHE A 98 -7.97 5.28 -10.19
CA PHE A 98 -7.78 6.41 -9.28
C PHE A 98 -7.92 5.94 -7.85
N GLY A 99 -7.04 6.42 -6.98
CA GLY A 99 -7.09 6.26 -5.53
C GLY A 99 -6.97 7.63 -4.88
N TYR A 100 -7.77 7.87 -3.84
CA TYR A 100 -7.66 9.07 -3.02
C TYR A 100 -7.92 8.72 -1.56
N ASP A 101 -7.03 9.16 -0.69
CA ASP A 101 -7.19 9.02 0.75
C ASP A 101 -7.37 10.40 1.37
N GLU A 102 -8.56 10.68 1.90
CA GLU A 102 -8.89 11.96 2.53
C GLU A 102 -8.01 12.29 3.74
N ILE A 103 -7.53 11.27 4.46
CA ILE A 103 -6.79 11.44 5.71
C ILE A 103 -5.33 11.80 5.41
N SER A 104 -4.68 11.01 4.56
CA SER A 104 -3.33 11.35 4.10
C SER A 104 -3.33 12.45 3.05
N GLN A 105 -4.44 12.74 2.38
CA GLN A 105 -4.47 13.59 1.18
C GLN A 105 -3.53 13.09 0.08
N SER A 106 -3.16 11.81 0.09
CA SER A 106 -2.42 11.19 -1.01
C SER A 106 -3.39 10.81 -2.13
N SER A 107 -2.92 10.97 -3.36
CA SER A 107 -3.66 10.59 -4.55
C SER A 107 -2.80 9.65 -5.41
N ILE A 108 -3.46 8.68 -6.04
CA ILE A 108 -2.83 7.73 -6.96
C ILE A 108 -3.63 7.76 -8.24
N HIS A 109 -2.95 7.96 -9.37
CA HIS A 109 -3.53 7.90 -10.70
C HIS A 109 -2.71 6.96 -11.56
N ILE A 110 -3.32 5.88 -12.03
CA ILE A 110 -2.65 4.88 -12.85
C ILE A 110 -3.29 4.89 -14.21
N SER A 111 -2.45 5.06 -15.23
CA SER A 111 -2.84 4.99 -16.64
C SER A 111 -2.08 3.85 -17.31
N LYS A 112 -2.80 2.96 -17.98
CA LYS A 112 -2.20 1.84 -18.70
C LYS A 112 -2.70 1.81 -20.13
N SER A 113 -1.79 1.67 -21.07
CA SER A 113 -2.07 1.45 -22.47
C SER A 113 -1.42 0.13 -22.89
N PRO A 114 -2.05 -1.03 -22.63
CA PRO A 114 -1.41 -2.32 -22.85
C PRO A 114 -1.10 -2.56 -24.34
N GLY A 115 -1.93 -2.03 -25.24
CA GLY A 115 -1.67 -2.05 -26.70
C GLY A 115 -0.41 -1.28 -27.12
N GLU A 116 0.09 -0.36 -26.30
CA GLU A 116 1.33 0.39 -26.50
C GLU A 116 2.48 -0.13 -25.62
N ASN A 117 2.24 -1.20 -24.84
CA ASN A 117 3.20 -1.77 -23.90
C ASN A 117 3.74 -0.76 -22.88
N GLN A 118 2.90 0.19 -22.47
CA GLN A 118 3.28 1.24 -21.52
C GLN A 118 2.20 1.50 -20.48
N GLY A 119 2.64 1.92 -19.31
CA GLY A 119 1.77 2.44 -18.26
C GLY A 119 2.55 3.37 -17.34
N SER A 120 1.83 4.18 -16.60
CA SER A 120 2.36 5.06 -15.57
C SER A 120 1.49 5.02 -14.33
N ALA A 121 2.12 5.19 -13.17
CA ALA A 121 1.45 5.44 -11.89
C ALA A 121 1.98 6.75 -11.32
N GLU A 122 1.14 7.77 -11.33
CA GLU A 122 1.36 9.06 -10.68
C GLU A 122 0.90 8.97 -9.23
N ILE A 123 1.75 9.41 -8.31
CA ILE A 123 1.50 9.40 -6.87
C ILE A 123 1.76 10.81 -6.35
N GLU A 124 0.71 11.50 -5.92
CA GLU A 124 0.86 12.76 -5.21
C GLU A 124 1.00 12.50 -3.72
N HIS A 125 2.13 12.94 -3.17
CA HIS A 125 2.43 12.79 -1.75
C HIS A 125 1.64 13.81 -0.94
N GLY A 126 0.87 13.33 0.04
CA GLY A 126 0.18 14.18 0.99
C GLY A 126 0.91 14.24 2.33
N ASN A 127 0.18 13.94 3.39
CA ASN A 127 0.66 13.69 4.73
C ASN A 127 1.11 12.23 4.84
N SER A 128 2.37 12.00 5.22
CA SER A 128 2.95 10.67 5.38
C SER A 128 2.33 9.91 6.55
N ILE A 129 1.15 9.30 6.34
CA ILE A 129 0.37 8.60 7.34
C ILE A 129 0.44 7.10 7.10
N VAL A 130 0.65 6.34 8.18
CA VAL A 130 0.68 4.86 8.18
C VAL A 130 -0.23 4.35 9.29
N SER A 131 -1.06 3.35 8.99
CA SER A 131 -2.04 2.81 9.94
C SER A 131 -1.79 1.33 10.23
N ILE A 132 -1.07 1.05 11.32
CA ILE A 132 -0.83 -0.33 11.76
C ILE A 132 -2.13 -1.08 12.00
N HIS A 133 -3.14 -0.45 12.59
CA HIS A 133 -4.44 -1.07 12.81
C HIS A 133 -5.07 -1.57 11.51
N ARG A 134 -5.01 -0.75 10.44
CA ARG A 134 -5.55 -1.14 9.14
C ARG A 134 -4.70 -2.21 8.47
N MET A 135 -3.38 -2.12 8.59
CA MET A 135 -2.48 -3.14 8.09
C MET A 135 -2.73 -4.50 8.78
N LYS A 136 -2.95 -4.51 10.10
CA LYS A 136 -3.22 -5.69 10.93
C LYS A 136 -4.52 -6.42 10.58
N SER A 137 -5.45 -5.79 9.85
CA SER A 137 -6.64 -6.46 9.33
C SER A 137 -6.43 -7.12 7.95
N LEU A 138 -5.28 -6.89 7.31
CA LEU A 138 -5.03 -7.26 5.90
C LEU A 138 -3.74 -8.06 5.68
N PHE A 139 -2.76 -7.86 6.55
CA PHE A 139 -1.43 -8.43 6.42
C PHE A 139 -1.00 -9.07 7.75
N CYS A 140 -0.22 -10.16 7.67
CA CYS A 140 0.40 -10.75 8.83
C CYS A 140 1.52 -9.84 9.39
N ASP A 141 1.88 -10.04 10.65
CA ASP A 141 2.86 -9.18 11.35
C ASP A 141 4.22 -9.14 10.65
N HIS A 142 4.65 -10.26 10.08
CA HIS A 142 5.90 -10.34 9.34
C HIS A 142 5.88 -9.47 8.07
N CYS A 143 4.83 -9.60 7.26
CA CYS A 143 4.67 -8.82 6.03
C CYS A 143 4.50 -7.30 6.39
N ILE A 144 3.84 -6.95 7.50
CA ILE A 144 3.78 -5.56 8.01
C ILE A 144 5.16 -5.02 8.41
N GLU A 145 5.92 -5.79 9.17
CA GLU A 145 7.26 -5.39 9.62
C GLU A 145 8.19 -5.14 8.42
N ALA A 146 8.15 -6.01 7.42
CA ALA A 146 8.92 -5.86 6.18
C ALA A 146 8.53 -4.61 5.38
N MET A 147 7.23 -4.27 5.29
CA MET A 147 6.78 -3.01 4.67
C MET A 147 7.34 -1.78 5.40
N LEU A 148 7.28 -1.77 6.72
CA LEU A 148 7.79 -0.67 7.54
C LEU A 148 9.31 -0.54 7.46
N GLU A 149 10.03 -1.64 7.27
CA GLU A 149 11.47 -1.65 7.01
C GLU A 149 11.82 -1.05 5.66
N ALA A 150 11.09 -1.43 4.61
CA ALA A 150 11.34 -0.96 3.25
C ALA A 150 11.29 0.57 3.16
N VAL A 151 10.36 1.20 3.89
CA VAL A 151 10.16 2.66 3.88
C VAL A 151 10.89 3.40 5.00
N GLN A 152 11.64 2.70 5.84
CA GLN A 152 12.31 3.34 6.97
C GLN A 152 13.33 4.38 6.47
N ASP A 153 13.27 5.59 7.04
CA ASP A 153 14.14 6.72 6.69
C ASP A 153 14.02 7.16 5.20
N LYS A 154 12.91 6.81 4.53
CA LYS A 154 12.59 7.21 3.15
C LYS A 154 11.69 8.44 3.10
N PRO A 155 11.76 9.25 2.02
CA PRO A 155 10.95 10.46 1.88
C PRO A 155 9.45 10.17 1.81
N MET A 156 9.05 9.09 1.15
CA MET A 156 7.68 8.60 1.14
C MET A 156 7.58 7.32 1.98
N THR A 157 6.64 7.31 2.92
CA THR A 157 6.47 6.19 3.85
C THR A 157 5.09 5.58 3.83
N GLU A 158 4.11 6.24 3.21
CA GLU A 158 2.74 5.73 3.13
C GLU A 158 2.52 4.67 2.03
N ILE A 159 3.45 4.49 1.09
CA ILE A 159 3.25 3.60 -0.07
C ILE A 159 4.49 2.72 -0.30
N VAL A 160 4.24 1.45 -0.60
CA VAL A 160 5.25 0.47 -1.04
C VAL A 160 4.87 -0.17 -2.37
N ILE A 161 5.88 -0.60 -3.12
CA ILE A 161 5.72 -1.52 -4.24
C ILE A 161 5.92 -2.94 -3.71
N LEU A 162 4.92 -3.79 -3.90
CA LEU A 162 4.93 -5.21 -3.55
C LEU A 162 5.21 -6.05 -4.81
N ASP A 163 6.25 -6.88 -4.73
CA ASP A 163 6.42 -8.07 -5.56
C ASP A 163 5.62 -9.21 -4.93
N THR A 164 4.52 -9.59 -5.58
CA THR A 164 3.56 -10.55 -5.04
C THR A 164 4.03 -11.99 -5.11
N GLU A 165 5.01 -12.31 -5.96
CA GLU A 165 5.54 -13.67 -6.11
C GLU A 165 6.58 -13.96 -5.03
N ASN A 166 7.44 -12.98 -4.75
CA ASN A 166 8.52 -13.11 -3.76
C ASN A 166 8.15 -12.56 -2.38
N ALA A 167 6.98 -11.93 -2.24
CA ALA A 167 6.55 -11.18 -1.05
C ALA A 167 7.59 -10.15 -0.59
N LEU A 168 8.20 -9.44 -1.55
CA LEU A 168 9.20 -8.41 -1.31
C LEU A 168 8.59 -7.02 -1.41
N PHE A 169 9.02 -6.11 -0.54
CA PHE A 169 8.53 -4.74 -0.48
C PHE A 169 9.64 -3.76 -0.81
N TYR A 170 9.36 -2.84 -1.72
CA TYR A 170 10.28 -1.79 -2.13
C TYR A 170 9.68 -0.43 -1.83
N PRO A 171 10.48 0.54 -1.36
CA PRO A 171 10.02 1.91 -1.24
C PRO A 171 9.85 2.52 -2.63
N VAL A 172 9.02 3.54 -2.73
CA VAL A 172 8.98 4.39 -3.92
C VAL A 172 10.00 5.52 -3.72
N GLU A 173 11.08 5.47 -4.51
CA GLU A 173 12.21 6.40 -4.40
C GLU A 173 12.67 6.84 -5.80
N CYS A 174 13.01 8.12 -5.95
CA CYS A 174 13.47 8.68 -7.22
C CYS A 174 14.76 8.01 -7.70
N GLY A 175 14.81 7.67 -8.99
CA GLY A 175 15.94 6.97 -9.61
C GLY A 175 15.95 5.46 -9.36
N MET A 176 14.93 4.91 -8.69
CA MET A 176 14.80 3.46 -8.51
C MET A 176 14.39 2.79 -9.82
N GLU A 177 15.11 1.74 -10.20
CA GLU A 177 14.73 0.82 -11.27
C GLU A 177 14.56 -0.58 -10.69
N LEU A 178 13.37 -1.15 -10.86
CA LEU A 178 13.03 -2.50 -10.39
C LEU A 178 12.60 -3.36 -11.58
N GLN A 179 12.88 -4.66 -11.47
CA GLN A 179 12.26 -5.67 -12.32
C GLN A 179 11.43 -6.58 -11.41
N ILE A 180 10.11 -6.60 -11.62
CA ILE A 180 9.17 -7.47 -10.91
C ILE A 180 8.46 -8.31 -11.97
N GLY A 181 8.75 -9.60 -11.96
CA GLY A 181 8.27 -10.54 -12.97
C GLY A 181 8.58 -10.07 -14.39
N ASP A 182 7.53 -9.93 -15.21
CA ASP A 182 7.63 -9.51 -16.61
C ASP A 182 7.72 -8.00 -16.81
N TYR A 183 7.79 -7.19 -15.75
CA TYR A 183 7.75 -5.73 -15.84
C TYR A 183 9.01 -5.06 -15.30
N LYS A 184 9.43 -4.01 -16.00
CA LYS A 184 10.42 -3.04 -15.53
C LYS A 184 9.69 -1.78 -15.04
N LEU A 185 9.95 -1.41 -13.80
CA LEU A 185 9.44 -0.23 -13.13
C LEU A 185 10.56 0.80 -12.98
N LYS A 186 10.32 2.05 -13.39
CA LYS A 186 11.26 3.16 -13.19
C LYS A 186 10.54 4.29 -12.48
N THR A 187 11.08 4.70 -11.34
CA THR A 187 10.50 5.76 -10.51
C THR A 187 11.26 7.06 -10.71
N ASP A 188 10.56 8.11 -11.12
CA ASP A 188 11.07 9.46 -11.25
C ASP A 188 10.27 10.40 -10.32
N TYR A 189 10.88 11.50 -9.87
CA TYR A 189 10.19 12.52 -9.08
C TYR A 189 9.67 13.62 -10.01
N GLN A 190 8.38 13.95 -9.92
CA GLN A 190 7.74 15.00 -10.71
C GLN A 190 7.03 16.00 -9.79
N ASP A 191 7.39 17.29 -9.89
CA ASP A 191 6.81 18.41 -9.15
C ASP A 191 6.58 18.18 -7.65
N THR A 192 5.42 17.62 -7.28
CA THR A 192 4.95 17.37 -5.92
C THR A 192 4.83 15.88 -5.56
N GLY A 193 5.28 14.96 -6.42
CA GLY A 193 5.04 13.54 -6.28
C GLY A 193 6.03 12.65 -7.03
N TYR A 194 5.63 11.39 -7.24
CA TYR A 194 6.40 10.39 -7.95
C TYR A 194 5.63 9.88 -9.16
N GLU A 195 6.33 9.59 -10.24
CA GLU A 195 5.79 8.84 -11.36
C GLU A 195 6.56 7.52 -11.49
N ILE A 196 5.83 6.41 -11.57
CA ILE A 196 6.40 5.09 -11.85
C ILE A 196 6.03 4.74 -13.30
N SER A 197 7.03 4.75 -14.18
CA SER A 197 6.89 4.23 -15.55
C SER A 197 6.95 2.70 -15.55
N ILE A 198 6.06 2.08 -16.29
CA ILE A 198 5.86 0.64 -16.37
C ILE A 198 6.03 0.20 -17.82
N SER A 199 6.92 -0.76 -18.05
CA SER A 199 7.18 -1.34 -19.38
C SER A 199 7.44 -2.84 -19.25
N PRO A 200 7.11 -3.66 -20.26
CA PRO A 200 7.46 -5.07 -20.24
C PRO A 200 8.97 -5.25 -20.35
N VAL A 201 9.52 -6.28 -19.72
CA VAL A 201 10.90 -6.71 -19.92
C VAL A 201 11.02 -7.21 -21.35
N THR A 202 11.79 -6.50 -22.18
CA THR A 202 12.06 -6.93 -23.55
C THR A 202 12.84 -8.24 -23.51
N ILE A 203 12.17 -9.36 -23.75
CA ILE A 203 12.85 -10.63 -24.03
C ILE A 203 13.41 -10.49 -25.44
N THR A 204 14.69 -10.16 -25.57
CA THR A 204 15.42 -10.34 -26.82
C THR A 204 15.38 -11.82 -27.17
N LYS A 205 14.50 -12.18 -28.11
CA LYS A 205 14.51 -13.49 -28.79
C LYS A 205 15.63 -13.53 -29.82
#